data_AF-A0A524IIR5-F1
#
_entry.id   AF-A0A524IIR5-F1
#
_cell.length_a   1.000
_cell.length_b   1.000
_cell.length_c   1.000
_cell.angle_alpha   90.00
_cell.angle_beta   90.00
_cell.angle_gamma   90.00
#
_symmetry.space_group_name_H-M   'P 1'
#
loop_
_entity.id
_entity.type
_entity.pdbx_description
1 polymer ?
#
loop_
_entity_poly.entity_id
_entity_poly.type
_entity_poly.pdbx_seq_one_letter_code
_entity_poly.pdbx_strand_id
1 'polypeptide(L)' 'MWVEEEETIQTWVNGGEVIIKKVGREYAFRLANEAGNWMDGLPDGMVWADAQSLFGDSL' A
#
# COMPACT_ATOMS: atom_id res chain seq x y z
N MET A 1 -25.11 -1.15 1.91
CA MET A 1 -23.95 -0.24 1.84
C MET A 1 -22.76 -1.14 1.60
N TRP A 2 -22.25 -1.18 0.38
CA TRP A 2 -21.06 -2.00 0.07
C TRP A 2 -19.89 -1.27 0.71
N VAL A 3 -19.39 -1.79 1.83
CA VAL A 3 -18.15 -1.29 2.43
C VAL A 3 -17.05 -1.87 1.57
N GLU A 4 -16.47 -1.06 0.70
CA GLU A 4 -15.23 -1.42 0.03
C GLU A 4 -14.19 -1.64 1.13
N GLU A 5 -13.59 -2.83 1.17
CA GLU A 5 -12.57 -3.17 2.16
C GLU A 5 -11.35 -2.28 1.90
N GLU A 6 -11.17 -1.31 2.81
CA GLU A 6 -10.03 -0.43 2.85
C GLU A 6 -9.05 -0.95 3.90
N GLU A 7 -7.88 -1.39 3.45
CA GLU A 7 -6.82 -1.89 4.30
C GLU A 7 -5.59 -0.99 4.15
N THR A 8 -4.93 -0.64 5.26
CA THR A 8 -3.69 0.13 5.23
C THR A 8 -2.60 -0.56 6.04
N ILE A 9 -1.41 -0.67 5.47
CA ILE A 9 -0.23 -1.22 6.15
C ILE A 9 0.95 -0.24 6.05
N GLN A 10 1.67 -0.08 7.15
CA GLN A 10 2.92 0.68 7.19
C GLN A 10 4.09 -0.28 7.09
N THR A 11 5.01 -0.01 6.17
CA THR A 11 6.16 -0.88 5.89
C THR A 11 7.37 -0.06 5.43
N TRP A 12 8.52 -0.71 5.34
CA TRP A 12 9.78 -0.09 4.95
C TRP A 12 10.17 -0.56 3.54
N VAL A 13 10.28 0.37 2.59
CA VAL A 13 10.61 0.09 1.19
C VAL A 13 11.75 0.99 0.75
N ASN A 14 12.77 0.40 0.13
CA ASN A 14 13.89 1.11 -0.50
C ASN A 14 14.54 2.20 0.39
N GLY A 15 14.69 1.93 1.68
CA GLY A 15 15.33 2.86 2.62
C GLY A 15 14.40 3.93 3.22
N GLY A 16 13.10 3.88 2.94
CA GLY A 16 12.11 4.81 3.49
C GLY A 16 10.89 4.10 4.07
N GLU A 17 10.27 4.74 5.05
CA GLU A 17 9.01 4.28 5.61
C GLU A 17 7.83 4.77 4.76
N VAL A 18 6.97 3.84 4.35
CA VAL A 18 5.83 4.08 3.47
C VAL A 18 4.57 3.45 4.07
N ILE A 19 3.44 4.07 3.79
CA ILE A 19 2.12 3.54 4.09
C ILE A 19 1.47 3.16 2.78
N ILE A 20 1.05 1.92 2.66
CA ILE A 20 0.34 1.39 1.50
C ILE A 20 -1.11 1.19 1.90
N LYS A 21 -2.01 1.57 1.02
CA LYS A 21 -3.45 1.45 1.13
C LYS A 21 -3.94 0.57 -0.01
N LYS A 22 -4.75 -0.41 0.31
CA LYS A 22 -5.47 -1.26 -0.63
C LYS A 22 -6.95 -0.89 -0.56
N VAL A 23 -7.55 -0.64 -1.72
CA VAL A 23 -8.99 -0.39 -1.87
C VAL A 23 -9.49 -1.37 -2.93
N GLY A 24 -10.11 -2.47 -2.50
CA GLY A 24 -10.48 -3.56 -3.40
C GLY A 24 -9.28 -4.18 -4.11
N ARG A 25 -9.09 -3.88 -5.40
CA ARG A 25 -7.97 -4.36 -6.24
C ARG A 25 -6.92 -3.29 -6.56
N GLU A 26 -7.13 -2.07 -6.08
CA GLU A 26 -6.25 -0.95 -6.32
C GLU A 26 -5.34 -0.73 -5.11
N TYR A 27 -4.14 -0.25 -5.39
CA TYR A 27 -3.15 0.11 -4.38
C TYR A 27 -2.84 1.59 -4.51
N ALA A 28 -2.64 2.24 -3.39
CA ALA A 28 -2.07 3.57 -3.29
C ALA A 28 -1.03 3.59 -2.18
N PHE A 29 -0.05 4.47 -2.25
CA PHE A 29 0.97 4.59 -1.23
C PHE A 29 1.27 6.05 -0.91
N ARG A 30 1.84 6.28 0.26
CA ARG A 30 2.41 7.57 0.65
C ARG A 30 3.60 7.35 1.56
N LEU A 31 4.47 8.35 1.69
CA LEU A 31 5.57 8.31 2.66
C LEU A 31 4.99 8.50 4.07
N ALA A 32 5.41 7.67 5.04
CA ALA A 32 4.87 7.74 6.41
C ALA A 32 5.27 9.03 7.12
N ASN A 33 6.45 9.55 6.78
CA ASN A 33 7.03 10.76 7.37
C ASN A 33 6.58 12.06 6.67
N GLU A 34 5.83 11.97 5.57
CA GLU A 34 5.30 13.14 4.89
C GLU A 34 3.77 13.12 4.96
N ALA A 35 3.17 14.24 5.39
CA ALA A 35 1.73 14.47 5.25
C ALA A 35 1.37 14.79 3.79
N GLY A 36 1.80 13.91 2.88
CA GLY A 36 1.65 14.04 1.44
C GLY A 36 0.38 13.42 0.90
N ASN A 37 0.15 13.64 -0.40
CA ASN A 37 -0.91 12.99 -1.15
C ASN A 37 -0.63 11.49 -1.30
N TRP A 38 -1.71 10.71 -1.36
CA TRP A 38 -1.62 9.32 -1.81
C TRP A 38 -1.25 9.30 -3.29
N MET A 39 -0.28 8.47 -3.62
CA MET A 39 0.16 8.18 -4.97
C MET A 39 -0.44 6.84 -5.39
N ASP A 40 -1.11 6.80 -6.53
CA ASP A 40 -1.67 5.55 -7.05
C ASP A 40 -0.54 4.58 -7.43
N GLY A 41 -0.74 3.30 -7.11
CA GLY A 41 0.22 2.23 -7.34
C GLY A 41 1.01 1.82 -6.10
N LEU A 42 2.27 1.42 -6.33
CA LEU A 42 3.17 0.90 -5.31
C LEU A 42 4.43 1.79 -5.20
N PRO A 43 5.05 1.86 -4.01
CA PRO A 43 6.28 2.61 -3.83
C PRO A 43 7.43 2.04 -4.67
N ASP A 44 8.35 2.90 -5.08
CA ASP A 44 9.52 2.49 -5.86
C ASP A 44 10.35 1.45 -5.08
N GLY A 45 10.65 0.33 -5.72
CA GLY A 45 11.32 -0.81 -5.09
C GLY A 45 10.39 -1.85 -4.46
N MET A 46 9.07 -1.65 -4.49
CA MET A 46 8.09 -2.68 -4.14
C MET A 46 7.46 -3.27 -5.41
N VAL A 47 7.45 -4.59 -5.50
CA VAL A 47 6.72 -5.30 -6.56
C VAL A 47 5.35 -5.75 -6.08
N TRP A 48 4.45 -6.00 -7.02
CA TRP A 48 3.07 -6.38 -6.73
C TRP A 48 2.95 -7.64 -5.86
N ALA A 49 3.84 -8.62 -6.04
CA ALA A 49 3.86 -9.83 -5.22
C ALA A 49 4.14 -9.53 -3.73
N ASP A 50 5.06 -8.61 -3.42
CA ASP A 50 5.32 -8.18 -2.03
C ASP A 50 4.10 -7.49 -1.44
N ALA A 51 3.45 -6.61 -2.22
CA ALA A 51 2.23 -5.93 -1.78
C ALA A 51 1.11 -6.94 -1.49
N GLN A 52 0.86 -7.90 -2.37
CA GLN A 52 -0.13 -8.96 -2.13
C GLN A 52 0.18 -9.75 -0.85
N SER A 53 1.45 -10.11 -0.65
CA SER A 53 1.87 -10.84 0.55
C SER A 53 1.66 -10.02 1.83
N LEU A 54 1.83 -8.70 1.78
CA LEU A 54 1.62 -7.80 2.92
C LEU A 54 0.14 -7.71 3.35
N PHE A 55 -0.77 -7.69 2.37
CA PHE A 55 -2.21 -7.68 2.65
C PHE A 55 -2.79 -9.09 2.86
N GLY A 56 -1.94 -10.12 2.91
CA GLY A 56 -2.38 -11.50 3.09
C GLY A 56 -3.32 -11.99 1.99
N ASP A 57 -3.27 -11.38 0.80
CA ASP A 57 -4.08 -11.73 -0.37
C ASP A 57 -3.57 -13.07 -0.90
N SER A 58 -4.06 -14.15 -0.28
CA SER A 58 -3.75 -15.51 -0.65
C SER A 58 -4.68 -15.90 -1.79
N LEU A 59 -4.09 -16.19 -2.96
CA LEU A 59 -4.75 -16.69 -4.18
C LEU A 59 -5.83 -17.74 -3.91
#